data_AF-A0A7C5CR02-F1
#
_entry.id   AF-A0A7C5CR02-F1
#
_cell.length_a   1.000
_cell.length_b   1.000
_cell.length_c   1.000
_cell.angle_alpha   90.00
_cell.angle_beta   90.00
_cell.angle_gamma   90.00
#
_symmetry.space_group_name_H-M   'P 1'
#
loop_
_entity.id
_entity.type
_entity.pdbx_description
1 polymer ?
#
loop_
_entity_poly.entity_id
_entity_poly.type
_entity_poly.pdbx_seq_one_letter_code
_entity_poly.pdbx_strand_id
1 'polypeptide(L)'
;MLSYRHAYHAGNFADVLKHIVQVEILTHLVQKDKPFDYIDTHAGTGLYKLQLLPTQKNTPKNLEYKQGIARLISTSSTQQWDEISHYLQIIAEYNPDVSEGELQYYAGSPAFAEHFLRKKDRAWLFE
;
A
#
# COMPACT_ATOMS: atom_id res chain seq x y z
N MET A 1 -1.00 3.69 -25.70
CA MET A 1 0.18 4.40 -25.18
C MET A 1 0.08 4.41 -23.66
N LEU A 2 0.54 3.36 -22.99
CA LEU A 2 0.54 3.26 -21.52
C LEU A 2 1.98 3.46 -21.04
N SER A 3 2.38 4.72 -20.89
CA SER A 3 3.72 5.09 -20.41
C SER A 3 3.78 5.19 -18.88
N TYR A 4 2.64 5.29 -18.20
CA TYR A 4 2.58 5.32 -16.74
C TYR A 4 2.80 3.92 -16.17
N ARG A 5 3.69 3.81 -15.18
CA ARG A 5 3.88 2.60 -14.38
C ARG A 5 3.87 2.99 -12.93
N HIS A 6 2.86 2.54 -12.20
CA HIS A 6 2.69 2.88 -10.79
C HIS A 6 3.87 2.40 -9.92
N ALA A 7 4.59 1.36 -10.36
CA ALA A 7 5.80 0.88 -9.68
C ALA A 7 6.89 1.95 -9.44
N TYR A 8 6.94 3.03 -10.24
CA TYR A 8 7.89 4.14 -10.01
C TYR A 8 7.46 5.11 -8.91
N HIS A 9 6.18 5.04 -8.51
CA HIS A 9 5.53 5.97 -7.57
C HIS A 9 5.06 5.27 -6.29
N ALA A 10 5.08 3.93 -6.28
CA ALA A 10 4.56 3.11 -5.20
C ALA A 10 5.12 3.56 -3.84
N GLY A 11 4.22 3.86 -2.91
CA GLY A 11 4.57 4.25 -1.55
C GLY A 11 4.99 5.71 -1.38
N ASN A 12 4.81 6.55 -2.40
CA ASN A 12 4.98 7.99 -2.26
C ASN A 12 3.90 8.62 -1.33
N PHE A 13 3.98 9.92 -1.08
CA PHE A 13 3.06 10.61 -0.17
C PHE A 13 1.57 10.52 -0.60
N ALA A 14 1.30 10.42 -1.91
CA ALA A 14 -0.06 10.32 -2.42
C ALA A 14 -0.65 8.94 -2.13
N ASP A 15 0.14 7.88 -2.31
CA ASP A 15 -0.26 6.53 -1.92
C ASP A 15 -0.48 6.39 -0.42
N VAL A 16 0.37 7.02 0.41
CA VAL A 16 0.18 7.05 1.86
C VAL A 16 -1.20 7.61 2.23
N LEU A 17 -1.55 8.80 1.72
CA LEU A 17 -2.85 9.40 1.99
C LEU A 17 -4.01 8.53 1.47
N LYS A 18 -3.92 8.08 0.21
CA LYS A 18 -4.94 7.28 -0.46
C LYS A 18 -5.23 5.98 0.30
N HIS A 19 -4.19 5.24 0.68
CA HIS A 19 -4.34 3.93 1.30
C HIS A 19 -4.71 4.02 2.79
N ILE A 20 -4.31 5.07 3.52
CA ILE A 20 -4.86 5.33 4.86
C ILE A 20 -6.37 5.53 4.78
N VAL A 21 -6.85 6.40 3.87
CA VAL A 21 -8.29 6.63 3.69
C VAL A 21 -9.01 5.35 3.28
N GLN A 22 -8.44 4.56 2.37
CA GLN A 22 -9.01 3.28 1.96
C GLN A 22 -9.15 2.31 3.15
N VAL A 23 -8.10 2.18 3.96
CA VAL A 23 -8.09 1.32 5.15
C VAL A 23 -9.17 1.75 6.14
N GLU A 24 -9.34 3.04 6.40
CA GLU A 24 -10.37 3.54 7.32
C GLU A 24 -11.79 3.30 6.78
N ILE A 25 -12.01 3.51 5.48
CA ILE A 25 -13.29 3.21 4.83
C ILE A 25 -13.62 1.71 4.99
N LEU A 26 -12.66 0.83 4.69
CA LEU A 26 -12.86 -0.61 4.77
C LEU A 26 -13.06 -1.07 6.22
N THR A 27 -12.28 -0.54 7.15
CA THR A 27 -12.43 -0.77 8.60
C THR A 27 -13.83 -0.41 9.07
N HIS A 28 -14.42 0.67 8.57
CA HIS A 28 -15.79 1.06 8.89
C HIS A 28 -16.84 0.14 8.22
N LEU A 29 -16.68 -0.16 6.93
CA LEU A 29 -17.65 -0.96 6.17
C LEU A 29 -17.82 -2.38 6.72
N VAL A 30 -16.74 -3.00 7.21
CA VAL A 30 -16.77 -4.36 7.76
C VAL A 30 -17.52 -4.47 9.09
N GLN A 31 -17.78 -3.36 9.80
CA GLN A 31 -18.54 -3.34 11.06
C GLN A 31 -19.98 -3.82 10.88
N LYS A 32 -20.56 -3.60 9.69
CA LYS A 32 -21.91 -4.04 9.37
C LYS A 32 -21.89 -5.44 8.77
N ASP A 33 -22.76 -6.32 9.27
CA ASP A 33 -22.89 -7.69 8.77
C ASP A 33 -23.61 -7.80 7.40
N LYS A 34 -23.61 -6.73 6.59
CA LYS A 34 -24.09 -6.77 5.19
C LYS A 34 -22.89 -6.84 4.24
N PRO A 35 -22.96 -7.65 3.16
CA PRO A 35 -21.90 -7.68 2.17
C PRO A 35 -21.80 -6.36 1.40
N PHE A 36 -20.62 -6.06 0.87
CA PHE A 36 -20.39 -4.95 -0.05
C PHE A 36 -19.52 -5.36 -1.24
N ASP A 37 -19.59 -4.58 -2.32
CA ASP A 37 -18.70 -4.69 -3.48
C ASP A 37 -17.55 -3.68 -3.36
N TYR A 38 -16.31 -4.15 -3.44
CA TYR A 38 -15.11 -3.33 -3.62
C TYR A 38 -14.83 -3.23 -5.11
N ILE A 39 -14.84 -2.01 -5.67
CA ILE A 39 -14.61 -1.76 -7.09
C ILE A 39 -13.36 -0.90 -7.24
N ASP A 40 -12.30 -1.49 -7.78
CA ASP A 40 -11.04 -0.81 -8.06
C ASP A 40 -10.88 -0.64 -9.57
N THR A 41 -11.12 0.59 -10.04
CA THR A 41 -11.12 0.90 -11.48
C THR A 41 -9.73 0.90 -12.11
N HIS A 42 -8.67 1.06 -11.30
CA HIS A 42 -7.28 1.15 -11.74
C HIS A 42 -6.39 0.47 -10.66
N ALA A 43 -6.54 -0.84 -10.56
CA ALA A 43 -6.01 -1.69 -9.49
C ALA A 43 -4.48 -1.82 -9.53
N GLY A 44 -3.84 -1.57 -10.67
CA GLY A 44 -2.41 -1.79 -10.84
C GLY A 44 -2.01 -3.26 -10.64
N THR A 45 -0.76 -3.47 -10.25
CA THR A 45 -0.20 -4.83 -10.09
C THR A 45 -0.46 -5.44 -8.70
N GLY A 46 -1.19 -4.77 -7.82
CA GLY A 46 -1.49 -5.23 -6.46
C GLY A 46 -0.35 -5.06 -5.46
N LEU A 47 0.84 -5.59 -5.74
CA LEU A 47 2.03 -5.49 -4.87
C LEU A 47 3.24 -4.96 -5.65
N TYR A 48 4.01 -4.06 -5.06
CA TYR A 48 5.13 -3.39 -5.71
C TYR A 48 6.45 -3.65 -4.98
N LYS A 49 7.46 -4.13 -5.71
CA LYS A 49 8.84 -4.23 -5.18
C LYS A 49 9.51 -2.86 -5.24
N LEU A 50 9.92 -2.33 -4.09
CA LEU A 50 10.50 -0.99 -3.96
C LEU A 50 11.99 -0.95 -4.31
N GLN A 51 12.72 -2.01 -4.00
CA GLN A 51 14.13 -2.17 -4.36
C GLN A 51 14.25 -3.04 -5.63
N LEU A 52 14.26 -2.40 -6.80
CA LEU A 52 14.79 -3.08 -7.98
C LEU A 52 16.31 -3.08 -7.88
N LEU A 53 16.91 -4.28 -7.98
CA LEU A 53 18.36 -4.48 -8.13
C LEU A 53 18.92 -3.49 -9.17
N PRO A 54 20.16 -3.00 -8.99
CA PRO A 54 20.77 -2.02 -9.90
C PRO A 54 20.76 -2.59 -11.32
N THR A 55 19.84 -2.09 -12.16
CA THR A 55 19.87 -2.40 -13.59
C THR A 55 20.96 -1.56 -14.22
N GLN A 56 21.74 -2.19 -15.11
CA GLN A 56 22.99 -1.73 -15.73
C GLN A 56 22.91 -0.45 -16.58
N LYS A 57 22.05 0.53 -16.27
CA LYS A 57 22.09 1.87 -16.85
C LYS A 57 21.71 2.90 -15.79
N ASN A 58 22.73 3.37 -15.05
CA ASN A 58 22.86 4.64 -14.31
C ASN A 58 21.62 5.55 -14.23
N THR A 59 20.52 5.10 -13.64
CA THR A 59 19.45 5.96 -13.16
C THR A 59 18.72 5.24 -12.04
N PRO A 60 18.84 5.67 -10.77
CA PRO A 60 17.85 5.29 -9.77
C PRO A 60 16.52 5.86 -10.24
N LYS A 61 15.68 5.04 -10.88
CA LYS A 61 14.34 5.47 -11.26
C LYS A 61 13.51 5.58 -9.99
N ASN A 62 13.46 6.80 -9.44
CA ASN A 62 12.55 7.32 -8.43
C ASN A 62 12.32 6.41 -7.21
N LEU A 63 13.08 6.65 -6.15
CA LEU A 63 12.83 6.11 -4.82
C LEU A 63 11.80 6.97 -4.07
N GLU A 64 10.67 7.29 -4.71
CA GLU A 64 9.66 8.22 -4.16
C GLU A 64 9.09 7.72 -2.82
N TYR A 65 9.06 6.41 -2.60
CA TYR A 65 8.67 5.81 -1.32
C TYR A 65 9.50 6.32 -0.12
N LYS A 66 10.75 6.76 -0.37
CA LYS A 66 11.61 7.35 0.67
C LYS A 66 11.04 8.66 1.23
N GLN A 67 10.30 9.41 0.42
CA GLN A 67 9.63 10.64 0.84
C GLN A 67 8.17 10.41 1.30
N GLY A 68 7.64 9.21 1.10
CA GLY A 68 6.32 8.78 1.56
C GLY A 68 6.42 7.81 2.73
N ILE A 69 6.09 6.54 2.49
CA ILE A 69 5.95 5.52 3.53
C ILE A 69 7.20 5.33 4.39
N ALA A 70 8.42 5.36 3.82
CA ALA A 70 9.62 5.17 4.62
C ALA A 70 9.81 6.31 5.63
N ARG A 71 9.50 7.55 5.23
CA ARG A 71 9.54 8.72 6.13
C ARG A 71 8.50 8.58 7.25
N LEU A 72 7.29 8.13 6.91
CA LEU A 72 6.23 7.88 7.89
C LEU A 72 6.72 6.87 8.94
N ILE A 73 7.18 5.69 8.53
CA ILE A 73 7.66 4.63 9.45
C ILE A 73 8.84 5.09 10.30
N SER A 74 9.77 5.87 9.73
CA SER A 74 10.95 6.36 10.47
C SER A 74 10.62 7.44 11.53
N THR A 75 9.40 7.99 11.51
CA THR A 75 9.00 9.04 12.44
C THR A 75 8.48 8.41 13.73
N SER A 76 9.25 8.53 14.83
CA SER A 76 9.04 7.79 16.08
C SER A 76 7.68 7.97 16.77
N SER A 77 6.95 9.04 16.46
CA SER A 77 5.60 9.29 17.01
C SER A 77 4.50 8.57 16.25
N THR A 78 4.74 8.14 15.01
CA THR A 78 3.69 7.59 14.13
C THR A 78 3.22 6.21 14.57
N GLN A 79 4.09 5.43 15.23
CA GLN A 79 3.73 4.15 15.84
C GLN A 79 2.71 4.30 16.97
N GLN A 80 2.46 5.53 17.46
CA GLN A 80 1.51 5.83 18.53
C GLN A 80 0.16 6.34 17.99
N TRP A 81 -0.01 6.49 16.68
CA TRP A 81 -1.24 7.00 16.08
C TRP A 81 -2.18 5.84 15.73
N ASP A 82 -3.26 5.72 16.49
CA ASP A 82 -4.25 4.64 16.32
C ASP A 82 -4.89 4.67 14.92
N GLU A 83 -5.10 5.87 14.37
CA GLU A 83 -5.78 6.11 13.08
C GLU A 83 -5.02 5.62 11.86
N ILE A 84 -3.74 5.25 12.01
CA ILE A 84 -2.93 4.67 10.92
C ILE A 84 -2.36 3.31 11.28
N SER A 85 -2.72 2.77 12.45
CA SER A 85 -2.16 1.53 12.97
C SER A 85 -2.42 0.33 12.04
N HIS A 86 -3.66 0.16 11.56
CA HIS A 86 -4.02 -0.89 10.60
C HIS A 86 -3.28 -0.76 9.27
N TYR A 87 -3.14 0.47 8.76
CA TYR A 87 -2.38 0.73 7.53
C TYR A 87 -0.91 0.32 7.70
N LEU A 88 -0.27 0.71 8.81
CA LEU A 88 1.10 0.34 9.11
C LEU A 88 1.28 -1.16 9.37
N GLN A 89 0.32 -1.81 10.03
CA GLN A 89 0.32 -3.24 10.27
C GLN A 89 0.32 -4.03 8.95
N ILE A 90 -0.57 -3.68 8.03
CA ILE A 90 -0.63 -4.35 6.71
C ILE A 90 0.68 -4.16 5.96
N ILE A 91 1.25 -2.95 5.96
CA ILE A 91 2.58 -2.72 5.36
C ILE A 91 3.66 -3.60 6.00
N ALA A 92 3.64 -3.79 7.32
CA ALA A 92 4.58 -4.66 8.02
C ALA A 92 4.38 -6.15 7.66
N GLU A 93 3.15 -6.61 7.44
CA GLU A 93 2.85 -8.00 7.03
C GLU A 93 3.47 -8.35 5.66
N TYR A 94 3.55 -7.40 4.73
CA TYR A 94 4.26 -7.58 3.45
C TYR A 94 5.78 -7.42 3.55
N ASN A 95 6.30 -7.10 4.74
CA ASN A 95 7.70 -6.81 4.99
C ASN A 95 8.23 -7.53 6.27
N PRO A 96 8.08 -8.87 6.39
CA PRO A 96 8.36 -9.60 7.63
C PRO A 96 9.85 -9.64 8.00
N ASP A 97 10.74 -9.61 7.01
CA ASP A 97 12.19 -9.77 7.18
C ASP A 97 12.95 -8.43 7.31
N VAL A 98 12.24 -7.32 7.47
CA VAL A 98 12.86 -6.00 7.53
C VAL A 98 13.49 -5.78 8.91
N SER A 99 14.72 -6.24 9.03
CA SER A 99 15.67 -5.71 10.01
C SER A 99 16.04 -4.29 9.58
N GLU A 100 15.77 -3.30 10.43
CA GLU A 100 16.27 -1.92 10.29
C GLU A 100 15.80 -1.12 9.05
N GLY A 101 14.49 -0.99 8.87
CA GLY A 101 13.90 0.18 8.18
C GLY A 101 13.96 0.20 6.64
N GLU A 102 14.44 -0.85 5.98
CA GLU A 102 14.40 -0.96 4.52
C GLU A 102 13.22 -1.79 3.99
N LEU A 103 12.11 -1.09 3.70
CA LEU A 103 10.96 -1.70 3.01
C LEU A 103 11.34 -2.32 1.67
N GLN A 104 10.94 -3.57 1.47
CA GLN A 104 11.14 -4.33 0.25
C GLN A 104 9.93 -4.25 -0.67
N TYR A 105 8.74 -4.23 -0.09
CA TYR A 105 7.47 -4.20 -0.80
C TYR A 105 6.56 -3.08 -0.32
N TYR A 106 5.72 -2.61 -1.22
CA TYR A 106 4.59 -1.73 -0.92
C TYR A 106 3.30 -2.36 -1.43
N ALA A 107 2.31 -2.49 -0.55
CA ALA A 107 0.97 -2.94 -0.90
C ALA A 107 0.24 -1.85 -1.70
N GLY A 108 -0.36 -2.23 -2.83
CA GLY A 108 -1.32 -1.41 -3.56
C GLY A 108 -2.74 -1.57 -3.03
N SER A 109 -3.68 -0.84 -3.60
CA SER A 109 -5.08 -0.84 -3.15
C SER A 109 -5.76 -2.23 -3.16
N PRO A 110 -5.52 -3.16 -4.10
CA PRO A 110 -6.10 -4.50 -4.01
C PRO A 110 -5.54 -5.31 -2.84
N ALA A 111 -4.24 -5.20 -2.59
CA ALA A 111 -3.58 -5.88 -1.48
C ALA A 111 -4.11 -5.39 -0.14
N PHE A 112 -4.31 -4.07 0.03
CA PHE A 112 -4.98 -3.52 1.21
C PHE A 112 -6.42 -4.05 1.35
N ALA A 113 -7.19 -4.05 0.26
CA ALA A 113 -8.59 -4.50 0.30
C ALA A 113 -8.72 -5.97 0.73
N GLU A 114 -7.78 -6.82 0.33
CA GLU A 114 -7.77 -8.26 0.67
C GLU A 114 -7.80 -8.51 2.19
N HIS A 115 -7.17 -7.66 3.02
CA HIS A 115 -7.20 -7.80 4.48
C HIS A 115 -8.58 -7.58 5.11
N PHE A 116 -9.48 -6.86 4.42
CA PHE A 116 -10.80 -6.50 4.94
C PHE A 116 -11.94 -7.29 4.32
N LEU A 117 -11.78 -7.75 3.08
CA LEU A 117 -12.83 -8.45 2.37
C LEU A 117 -13.12 -9.80 3.03
N ARG A 118 -14.38 -10.00 3.46
CA ARG A 118 -14.86 -11.26 4.01
C ARG A 118 -15.32 -12.15 2.87
N LYS A 119 -15.53 -13.45 3.14
CA LYS A 119 -15.99 -14.44 2.14
C LYS A 119 -17.28 -14.07 1.38
N LYS A 120 -18.12 -13.20 1.95
CA LYS A 120 -19.39 -12.75 1.36
C LYS A 120 -19.28 -11.43 0.59
N ASP A 121 -18.17 -10.71 0.76
CA ASP A 121 -17.89 -9.50 0.01
C ASP A 121 -17.30 -9.89 -1.36
N ARG A 122 -17.29 -8.95 -2.31
CA ARG A 122 -16.77 -9.19 -3.66
C ARG A 122 -15.81 -8.09 -4.07
N ALA A 123 -14.77 -8.44 -4.80
CA ALA A 123 -13.84 -7.50 -5.40
C ALA A 123 -13.95 -7.52 -6.93
N TRP A 124 -13.97 -6.33 -7.52
CA TRP A 124 -13.96 -6.09 -8.95
C TRP A 124 -12.74 -5.24 -9.26
N LEU A 125 -11.69 -5.85 -9.83
CA LEU A 125 -10.40 -5.23 -10.05
C LEU A 125 -10.14 -5.07 -11.55
N PHE A 126 -9.86 -3.85 -12.00
CA PHE A 126 -9.61 -3.52 -13.40
C PHE A 126 -8.25 -2.81 -13.53
N GLU A 127 -7.51 -3.12 -14.60
CA GLU A 127 -6.23 -2.49 -14.97
C GLU A 127 -6.11 -2.40 -16.50
#